data_AF-A0A8H6L203-F1
#
_entry.id   AF-A0A8H6L203-F1
#
_cell.length_a   1.000
_cell.length_b   1.000
_cell.length_c   1.000
_cell.angle_alpha   90.00
_cell.angle_beta   90.00
_cell.angle_gamma   90.00
#
_symmetry.space_group_name_H-M   'P 1'
#
loop_
_entity.id
_entity.type
_entity.pdbx_description
1 polymer ?
#
loop_
_entity_poly.entity_id
_entity_poly.type
_entity_poly.pdbx_seq_one_letter_code
_entity_poly.pdbx_strand_id
1 'polypeptide(L)'
;MTDSQTKQCTVKVKVMADVRRLAFEGTDAIIRAIYDNLNSVSEKPLLAHMKMAEKKELARKEMELHTELEKRRLDRIVDSQARSS
;
A
#
# COMPACT_ATOMS: atom_id res chain seq x y z
N MET A 1 5.66 14.42 -3.42
CA MET A 1 5.76 12.96 -3.66
C MET A 1 6.27 12.76 -5.07
N THR A 2 7.27 11.90 -5.26
CA THR A 2 7.67 11.46 -6.61
C THR A 2 6.58 10.57 -7.22
N ASP A 3 6.61 10.34 -8.54
CA ASP A 3 5.66 9.46 -9.22
C ASP A 3 5.58 8.06 -8.56
N SER A 4 6.74 7.50 -8.19
CA SER A 4 6.82 6.23 -7.46
C SER A 4 6.13 6.29 -6.10
N GLN A 5 6.35 7.36 -5.33
CA GLN A 5 5.69 7.56 -4.03
C GLN A 5 4.18 7.75 -4.17
N THR A 6 3.72 8.46 -5.20
CA THR A 6 2.29 8.65 -5.50
C THR A 6 1.60 7.33 -5.85
N LYS A 7 2.28 6.46 -6.63
CA LYS A 7 1.79 5.11 -6.93
C LYS A 7 1.69 4.25 -5.68
N GLN A 8 2.72 4.27 -4.82
CA GLN A 8 2.69 3.55 -3.54
C GLN A 8 1.57 4.05 -2.62
N CYS A 9 1.37 5.37 -2.55
CA CYS A 9 0.30 5.98 -1.77
C CYS A 9 -1.09 5.56 -2.28
N THR A 10 -1.29 5.61 -3.61
CA THR A 10 -2.56 5.20 -4.24
C THR A 10 -2.91 3.76 -3.92
N VAL A 11 -1.92 2.87 -3.95
CA VAL A 11 -2.10 1.45 -3.62
C VAL A 11 -2.46 1.27 -2.14
N LYS A 12 -1.72 1.92 -1.22
CA LYS A 12 -2.00 1.85 0.23
C LYS A 12 -3.40 2.40 0.58
N VAL A 13 -3.83 3.49 -0.05
CA VAL A 13 -5.17 4.06 0.14
C VAL A 13 -6.27 3.11 -0.35
N LYS A 14 -6.08 2.45 -1.50
CA LYS A 14 -7.03 1.44 -1.99
C LYS A 14 -7.17 0.26 -1.04
N VAL A 15 -6.05 -0.25 -0.52
CA VAL A 15 -6.05 -1.32 0.48
C VAL A 15 -6.82 -0.89 1.73
N MET A 16 -6.60 0.34 2.22
CA MET A 16 -7.36 0.88 3.36
C MET A 16 -8.85 1.02 3.07
N ALA A 17 -9.22 1.45 1.85
CA ALA A 17 -10.62 1.59 1.43
C ALA A 17 -11.36 0.24 1.38
N ASP A 18 -10.66 -0.85 1.07
CA ASP A 18 -11.24 -2.20 1.12
C ASP A 18 -11.44 -2.72 2.54
N VAL A 19 -10.59 -2.32 3.49
CA VAL A 19 -10.71 -2.73 4.91
C VAL A 19 -11.84 -1.97 5.60
N ARG A 20 -12.00 -0.70 5.26
CA ARG A 20 -12.97 0.19 5.90
C ARG A 20 -13.49 1.22 4.90
N ARG A 21 -14.80 1.48 4.94
CA ARG A 21 -15.39 2.60 4.20
C ARG A 21 -14.77 3.91 4.70
N LEU A 22 -13.93 4.52 3.87
CA LEU A 22 -13.28 5.80 4.17
C LEU A 22 -14.23 6.95 3.82
N ALA A 23 -14.45 7.84 4.79
CA ALA A 23 -14.95 9.18 4.50
C ALA A 23 -13.81 10.03 3.94
N PHE A 24 -14.13 11.11 3.23
CA PHE A 24 -13.14 12.00 2.60
C PHE A 24 -12.05 12.48 3.58
N GLU A 25 -12.45 12.86 4.80
CA GLU A 25 -11.53 13.29 5.87
C GLU A 25 -10.61 12.16 6.36
N GLY A 26 -11.09 10.90 6.35
CA GLY A 26 -10.27 9.74 6.68
C GLY A 26 -9.23 9.44 5.61
N THR A 27 -9.56 9.67 4.34
CA THR A 27 -8.63 9.48 3.22
C THR A 27 -7.49 10.50 3.26
N ASP A 28 -7.77 11.77 3.55
CA ASP A 28 -6.74 12.81 3.66
C ASP A 28 -5.77 12.54 4.82
N ALA A 29 -6.29 12.09 5.98
CA ALA A 29 -5.46 11.69 7.12
C ALA A 29 -4.52 10.52 6.78
N ILE A 30 -5.00 9.52 6.03
CA ILE A 30 -4.17 8.39 5.58
C ILE A 30 -3.07 8.85 4.62
N ILE A 31 -3.39 9.72 3.66
CA ILE A 31 -2.41 10.24 2.69
C ILE A 31 -1.30 11.01 3.42
N ARG A 32 -1.67 11.84 4.40
CA ARG A 32 -0.68 12.56 5.24
C ARG A 32 0.18 11.60 6.05
N ALA A 33 -0.40 10.58 6.68
CA ALA A 33 0.36 9.58 7.41
C ALA A 33 1.33 8.80 6.49
N ILE A 34 0.92 8.46 5.27
CA ILE A 34 1.79 7.83 4.27
C ILE A 34 2.93 8.78 3.88
N TYR A 35 2.61 10.05 3.62
CA TYR A 35 3.62 11.05 3.28
C TYR A 35 4.63 11.25 4.40
N ASP A 36 4.17 11.34 5.64
CA ASP A 36 5.04 11.44 6.82
C ASP A 36 5.93 10.20 6.95
N ASN A 37 5.37 9.00 6.78
CA ASN A 37 6.12 7.75 6.87
C ASN A 37 7.19 7.60 5.79
N LEU A 38 6.97 8.16 4.59
CA LEU A 38 7.96 8.15 3.51
C LEU A 38 9.14 9.11 3.79
N ASN A 39 8.96 10.10 4.66
CA ASN A 39 9.98 11.10 5.01
C ASN A 39 10.49 10.95 6.46
N SER A 40 9.97 9.97 7.20
CA SER A 40 10.29 9.71 8.61
C SER A 40 11.18 8.48 8.75
N VAL A 41 12.04 8.49 9.75
CA VAL A 41 12.90 7.35 10.11
C VAL A 41 12.10 6.24 10.82
N SER A 42 10.89 6.56 11.31
CA SER A 42 10.00 5.64 12.02
C SER A 42 8.59 5.70 11.45
N GLU A 43 8.03 4.52 11.16
CA GLU A 43 6.70 4.36 10.56
C GLU A 43 5.62 4.56 11.63
N LYS A 44 4.77 5.57 11.43
CA LYS A 44 3.60 5.85 12.27
C LYS A 44 2.39 5.05 11.78
N PRO A 45 1.45 4.69 12.67
CA PRO A 45 0.21 4.04 12.28
C PRO A 45 -0.58 4.90 11.28
N LEU A 46 -1.04 4.31 10.18
CA LEU A 46 -1.82 5.01 9.14
C LEU A 46 -3.17 5.53 9.66
N LEU A 47 -3.69 4.91 10.72
CA LEU A 47 -4.94 5.30 11.38
C LEU A 47 -4.78 5.12 12.90
N ALA A 48 -5.05 6.18 13.66
CA ALA A 48 -4.95 6.18 15.12
C ALA A 48 -6.01 5.29 15.81
N HIS A 49 -7.16 5.06 15.17
CA HIS A 49 -8.32 4.37 15.76
C HIS A 49 -8.79 3.17 14.91
N MET A 50 -7.88 2.23 14.62
CA MET A 50 -8.25 0.94 14.03
C MET A 50 -8.58 -0.10 15.09
N LYS A 51 -9.68 -0.82 14.91
CA LYS A 51 -10.02 -2.02 15.67
C LYS A 51 -9.01 -3.14 15.36
N MET A 52 -8.81 -4.07 16.29
CA MET A 52 -7.87 -5.18 16.09
C MET A 52 -8.18 -6.03 14.85
N ALA A 53 -9.47 -6.23 14.55
CA ALA A 53 -9.91 -6.92 13.34
C ALA A 53 -9.47 -6.19 12.05
N GLU A 54 -9.61 -4.86 12.03
CA GLU A 54 -9.19 -4.04 10.89
C GLU A 54 -7.66 -4.02 10.73
N LYS A 55 -6.92 -3.99 11.85
CA LYS A 55 -5.45 -4.09 11.81
C LYS A 55 -4.99 -5.43 11.23
N LYS A 56 -5.64 -6.52 11.61
CA LYS A 56 -5.34 -7.86 11.09
C LYS A 56 -5.64 -7.97 9.59
N GLU A 57 -6.79 -7.43 9.16
CA GLU A 57 -7.17 -7.44 7.75
C GLU A 57 -6.25 -6.55 6.90
N LEU A 58 -5.84 -5.40 7.44
CA LEU A 58 -4.86 -4.52 6.80
C LEU A 58 -3.52 -5.24 6.59
N ALA A 59 -2.98 -5.88 7.64
CA ALA A 59 -1.74 -6.64 7.54
C ALA A 59 -1.85 -7.79 6.52
N ARG A 60 -3.00 -8.48 6.46
CA ARG A 60 -3.24 -9.53 5.46
C ARG A 60 -3.22 -8.97 4.04
N LYS A 61 -3.95 -7.88 3.79
CA LYS A 61 -4.00 -7.24 2.46
C LYS A 61 -2.66 -6.62 2.06
N GLU A 62 -1.87 -6.10 3.00
CA GLU A 62 -0.51 -5.64 2.73
C GLU A 62 0.41 -6.80 2.31
N MET A 63 0.28 -7.96 2.96
CA MET A 63 1.02 -9.17 2.59
C MET A 63 0.59 -9.74 1.24
N GLU A 64 -0.72 -9.78 0.96
CA GLU A 64 -1.28 -10.17 -0.35
C GLU A 64 -0.76 -9.24 -1.46
N LEU A 65 -0.78 -7.93 -1.22
CA LEU A 65 -0.26 -6.94 -2.15
C LEU A 65 1.23 -7.14 -2.44
N HIS A 66 2.06 -7.34 -1.40
CA HIS A 66 3.48 -7.57 -1.57
C HIS A 66 3.74 -8.84 -2.42
N THR A 67 2.99 -9.90 -2.14
CA THR A 67 3.06 -11.16 -2.88
C THR A 67 2.64 -10.99 -4.35
N GLU A 68 1.56 -10.24 -4.61
CA GLU A 68 1.09 -9.97 -5.98
C GLU A 68 2.06 -9.08 -6.77
N LEU A 69 2.65 -8.07 -6.13
CA LEU A 69 3.66 -7.22 -6.75
C LEU A 69 4.93 -8.00 -7.11
N GLU A 70 5.38 -8.89 -6.22
CA GLU A 70 6.55 -9.73 -6.48
C GLU A 70 6.27 -10.75 -7.60
N LYS A 71 5.09 -11.38 -7.59
CA LYS A 71 4.66 -12.24 -8.70
C LYS A 71 4.64 -11.49 -10.03
N ARG A 72 4.03 -10.30 -10.08
CA ARG A 72 4.01 -9.45 -11.29
C ARG A 72 5.40 -9.04 -11.74
N ARG A 73 6.33 -8.82 -10.82
CA ARG A 73 7.73 -8.53 -11.14
C ARG A 73 8.41 -9.75 -11.78
N LEU A 74 8.24 -10.92 -11.21
CA LEU A 74 8.78 -12.18 -11.74
C LEU A 74 8.20 -12.50 -13.12
N ASP A 75 6.88 -12.38 -13.31
CA ASP A 75 6.23 -12.61 -14.60
C ASP A 75 6.80 -11.69 -15.70
N ARG A 76 7.06 -10.40 -15.38
CA ARG A 76 7.70 -9.47 -16.33
C ARG A 76 9.14 -9.85 -16.67
N ILE A 77 9.89 -10.39 -15.71
CA ILE A 77 11.26 -10.85 -15.95
C ILE A 77 11.23 -12.07 -16.86
N VAL A 78 10.36 -13.05 -16.58
CA VAL A 78 10.17 -14.25 -17.40
C VAL A 78 9.75 -13.88 -18.83
N ASP A 79 8.77 -12.99 -18.99
CA ASP A 79 8.32 -12.49 -20.30
C ASP A 79 9.45 -11.78 -21.07
N SER A 80 10.27 -10.98 -20.38
CA SER A 80 11.41 -10.30 -21.00
C SER A 80 12.49 -11.27 -21.48
N GLN A 81 12.76 -12.32 -20.70
CA GLN A 81 13.73 -13.37 -21.02
C GLN A 81 13.24 -14.26 -22.16
N ALA A 82 11.94 -14.57 -22.19
CA ALA A 82 11.31 -15.35 -23.26
C ALA A 82 11.28 -14.62 -24.61
N ARG A 83 11.27 -13.28 -24.62
CA ARG A 83 11.33 -12.46 -25.85
C ARG A 83 12.74 -12.20 -26.36
N SER A 84 13.76 -12.38 -25.52
CA SER A 84 15.17 -12.20 -25.86
C SER A 84 15.89 -13.51 -26.22
N SER A 85 15.17 -14.63 -26.22
CA SER A 85 15.67 -15.98 -26.55
C SER A 85 15.03 -16.46 -27.85
#